data_AF-A0A7C2WZW8-F1
#
_entry.id   AF-A0A7C2WZW8-F1
#
_cell.length_a   1.000
_cell.length_b   1.000
_cell.length_c   1.000
_cell.angle_alpha   90.00
_cell.angle_beta   90.00
_cell.angle_gamma   90.00
#
_symmetry.space_group_name_H-M   'P 1'
#
loop_
_entity.id
_entity.type
_entity.pdbx_description
1 polymer ?
#
loop_
_entity_poly.entity_id
_entity_poly.type
_entity_poly.pdbx_seq_one_letter_code
_entity_poly.pdbx_strand_id
1 'polypeptide(L)' 'MPNGFIVINEKDWEKATPEQRDWYIYSTLQAMNSRLKALEKKALFDKVCAFLGGVLGGVAAACGIKLSSGS' A
#
# COMPACT_ATOMS: atom_id res chain seq x y z
N MET A 1 -1.21 -7.99 18.67
CA MET A 1 -1.31 -6.52 18.55
C MET A 1 -2.75 -6.21 18.16
N PRO A 2 -3.51 -5.42 18.94
CA PRO A 2 -4.93 -5.22 18.69
C PRO A 2 -5.12 -4.49 17.36
N ASN A 3 -6.03 -5.03 16.54
CA ASN A 3 -6.22 -4.66 15.15
C ASN A 3 -6.91 -3.30 15.01
N GLY A 4 -6.10 -2.24 14.87
CA GLY A 4 -6.18 -1.24 13.80
C GLY A 4 -7.39 -0.31 13.64
N PHE A 5 -8.44 -0.38 14.45
CA PHE A 5 -9.51 0.61 14.38
C PHE A 5 -10.19 0.80 15.74
N ILE A 6 -10.01 1.97 16.34
CA ILE A 6 -10.79 2.39 17.51
C ILE A 6 -12.15 2.82 16.95
N VAL A 7 -13.14 1.92 16.99
CA VAL A 7 -14.53 2.28 16.68
C VAL A 7 -15.07 3.03 17.87
N ILE A 8 -15.04 4.36 17.82
CA ILE A 8 -15.61 5.22 18.87
C ILE A 8 -17.06 5.52 18.49
N ASN A 9 -18.01 5.19 19.36
CA ASN A 9 -19.39 5.64 19.22
C ASN A 9 -19.52 7.09 19.70
N GLU A 10 -20.49 7.83 19.16
CA GLU A 10 -20.79 9.23 19.54
C GLU A 10 -20.92 9.42 21.06
N LYS A 11 -21.53 8.44 21.75
CA LYS A 11 -21.73 8.44 23.20
C LYS A 11 -20.43 8.31 24.01
N ASP A 12 -19.43 7.64 23.45
CA ASP A 12 -18.11 7.48 24.07
C ASP A 12 -17.25 8.73 23.83
N TRP A 13 -17.44 9.38 22.67
CA TRP A 13 -16.80 10.65 22.35
C TRP A 13 -17.27 11.78 23.27
N GLU A 14 -18.58 11.89 23.52
CA GLU A 14 -19.16 12.93 24.39
C GLU A 14 -18.63 12.86 25.82
N LYS A 15 -18.37 11.66 26.33
CA LYS A 15 -17.87 11.43 27.71
C LYS A 15 -16.34 11.41 27.81
N ALA A 16 -15.63 11.37 26.69
CA ALA A 16 -14.18 11.34 26.68
C ALA A 16 -13.57 12.66 27.17
N THR A 17 -12.53 12.55 27.99
CA THR A 17 -11.75 13.73 28.40
C THR A 17 -11.00 14.31 27.19
N PRO A 18 -10.59 15.60 27.23
CA PRO A 18 -9.87 16.23 26.12
C PRO A 18 -8.62 15.45 25.70
N GLU A 19 -7.85 14.95 26.68
CA GLU A 19 -6.64 14.15 26.45
C GLU A 19 -6.93 12.80 25.78
N GLN A 20 -8.05 12.17 26.15
CA GLN A 20 -8.49 10.93 25.50
C GLN A 20 -8.89 11.18 24.05
N ARG A 21 -9.59 12.29 23.77
CA ARG A 21 -9.97 12.69 22.41
C ARG A 21 -8.74 12.94 21.53
N ASP A 22 -7.74 13.65 22.05
CA ASP A 22 -6.49 13.89 21.32
C ASP A 22 -5.75 12.59 21.02
N TRP A 23 -5.71 11.65 21.97
CA TRP A 23 -5.13 10.34 21.75
C TRP A 23 -5.90 9.52 20.71
N TYR A 24 -7.22 9.59 20.72
CA TYR A 24 -8.07 8.94 19.72
C TYR A 24 -7.84 9.51 18.32
N ILE A 25 -7.74 10.83 18.19
CA ILE A 25 -7.42 11.49 16.91
C ILE A 25 -6.04 11.06 16.44
N TYR A 26 -5.03 11.12 17.31
CA TYR A 26 -3.66 10.70 16.98
C TYR A 26 -3.61 9.25 16.51
N SER A 27 -4.24 8.34 17.26
CA SER A 27 -4.27 6.91 16.94
C SER A 27 -4.95 6.64 15.60
N THR A 28 -6.07 7.34 15.34
CA THR A 28 -6.80 7.22 14.07
C THR A 28 -5.96 7.72 12.89
N LEU A 29 -5.32 8.88 13.02
CA LEU A 29 -4.42 9.43 12.00
C LEU A 29 -3.23 8.51 11.73
N GLN A 30 -2.63 7.95 12.79
CA GLN A 30 -1.50 7.02 12.66
C GLN A 30 -1.90 5.71 11.98
N ALA A 31 -3.08 5.18 12.29
CA ALA A 31 -3.63 4.00 11.63
C ALA A 31 -3.91 4.27 10.13
N MET A 32 -4.46 5.44 9.79
CA MET A 32 -4.67 5.84 8.39
C MET A 32 -3.34 5.99 7.63
N ASN A 33 -2.34 6.65 8.21
CA ASN A 33 -1.02 6.82 7.60
C ASN A 33 -0.34 5.47 7.32
N SER A 34 -0.42 4.53 8.28
CA SER A 34 0.13 3.17 8.11
C SER A 34 -0.51 2.43 6.93
N ARG A 35 -1.83 2.58 6.75
CA ARG A 35 -2.57 1.98 5.63
C ARG A 35 -2.20 2.64 4.30
N LEU A 36 -2.08 3.96 4.28
CA LEU A 36 -1.64 4.72 3.11
C LEU A 36 -0.25 4.27 2.64
N LYS A 37 0.73 4.17 3.55
CA LYS A 37 2.08 3.68 3.22
C LYS A 37 2.06 2.24 2.68
N ALA A 38 1.21 1.38 3.22
CA ALA A 38 1.08 0.01 2.73
C ALA A 38 0.51 -0.05 1.30
N LEU A 39 -0.45 0.83 0.97
CA LEU A 39 -1.01 0.96 -0.38
C LEU A 39 0.00 1.56 -1.35
N GLU A 40 0.72 2.62 -0.96
CA GLU A 40 1.76 3.24 -1.78
C GLU A 40 2.89 2.25 -2.11
N LYS A 41 3.34 1.46 -1.11
CA LYS A 41 4.39 0.47 -1.32
C LYS A 41 3.99 -0.62 -2.31
N LYS A 42 2.72 -1.08 -2.28
CA LYS A 42 2.20 -2.04 -3.25
C LYS A 42 2.13 -1.45 -4.65
N ALA A 43 1.60 -0.24 -4.79
CA ALA A 43 1.49 0.42 -6.09
C ALA A 43 2.85 0.67 -6.76
N LEU A 44 3.87 1.04 -5.97
CA LEU A 44 5.24 1.21 -6.47
C LEU A 44 5.87 -0.13 -6.86
N PHE A 45 5.69 -1.17 -6.04
CA PHE A 45 6.22 -2.50 -6.34
C PHE A 45 5.60 -3.09 -7.61
N ASP A 46 4.27 -3.01 -7.76
CA ASP A 46 3.57 -3.51 -8.94
C ASP A 46 4.01 -2.77 -10.21
N LYS A 47 4.22 -1.44 -10.14
CA LYS A 47 4.74 -0.66 -11.27
C LYS A 47 6.18 -1.03 -11.64
N VAL A 48 7.05 -1.22 -10.66
CA VAL A 48 8.45 -1.61 -10.91
C VAL A 48 8.53 -3.03 -11.48
N CYS A 49 7.76 -3.97 -10.93
CA CYS A 49 7.67 -5.33 -11.44
C CYS A 49 7.09 -5.39 -12.86
N ALA A 50 6.05 -4.59 -13.15
CA ALA A 50 5.50 -4.50 -14.50
C ALA A 50 6.51 -3.92 -15.51
N PHE A 51 7.28 -2.89 -15.11
CA PHE A 51 8.31 -2.30 -15.94
C PHE A 51 9.46 -3.29 -16.22
N LEU A 52 10.00 -3.92 -15.17
CA LEU A 52 11.08 -4.91 -15.31
C LEU A 52 10.62 -6.15 -16.07
N GLY A 53 9.40 -6.65 -15.81
CA GLY A 53 8.81 -7.76 -16.54
C GLY A 53 8.59 -7.43 -18.03
N GLY A 54 8.16 -6.21 -18.34
CA GLY A 54 8.03 -5.73 -19.72
C GLY A 54 9.37 -5.63 -20.45
N VAL A 55 10.41 -5.10 -19.79
CA VAL A 55 11.76 -5.01 -20.37
C VAL A 55 12.35 -6.40 -20.61
N LEU A 56 12.29 -7.30 -19.61
CA LEU A 56 12.80 -8.67 -19.74
C LEU A 56 12.02 -9.46 -20.80
N GLY A 57 10.69 -9.34 -20.84
CA GLY A 57 9.85 -9.96 -21.84
C GLY A 57 10.11 -9.44 -23.26
N GLY A 58 10.29 -8.12 -23.41
CA GLY A 58 10.63 -7.51 -24.69
C GLY A 58 12.00 -7.93 -25.22
N VAL A 59 13.01 -7.98 -24.35
CA VAL A 59 14.37 -8.45 -24.71
C VAL A 59 14.35 -9.95 -25.06
N ALA A 60 13.68 -10.78 -24.26
CA ALA A 60 13.54 -12.21 -24.53
C ALA A 60 12.81 -12.48 -25.85
N ALA A 61 11.73 -11.75 -26.14
CA ALA A 61 11.00 -11.85 -27.40
C ALA A 61 11.85 -11.42 -28.60
N ALA A 62 12.60 -10.32 -28.49
CA ALA A 62 13.49 -9.85 -29.56
C ALA A 62 14.63 -10.84 -29.87
N CYS A 63 15.22 -11.45 -28.84
CA CYS A 63 16.24 -12.49 -29.01
C CYS A 63 15.64 -13.80 -29.57
N GLY A 64 14.45 -14.20 -29.11
CA GLY A 64 13.75 -15.39 -29.60
C GLY A 64 13.33 -15.29 -31.06
N ILE A 65 12.83 -14.12 -31.49
CA ILE A 65 12.47 -13.87 -32.89
C ILE A 65 13.72 -13.88 -33.79
N LYS A 66 14.86 -13.33 -33.32
CA LYS A 66 16.13 -13.42 -34.05
C LYS A 66 16.65 -14.85 -34.19
N LEU A 67 16.49 -15.70 -33.17
CA LEU A 67 16.89 -17.11 -33.22
C LEU A 67 15.94 -17.94 -34.10
N SER A 68 14.64 -17.65 -34.08
CA SER A 68 13.64 -18.35 -34.90
C SER A 68 13.64 -17.93 -36.38
N SER A 69 14.10 -16.72 -36.71
CA SER A 69 14.18 -16.21 -38.08
C SER A 69 15.49 -16.59 -38.80
N GLY A 70 16.44 -17.22 -38.10
CA GLY A 70 17.76 -17.60 -38.61
C GLY A 70 17.98 -19.10 -38.84
N SER A 71 16.93 -19.92 -38.67
CA SER A 71 16.91 -21.36 -39.02
C SER A 71 15.94 -21.60 -40.17
#